data_AF-B7JVU1-F1
#
_entry.id   AF-B7JVU1-F1
#
_cell.length_a   1.000
_cell.length_b   1.000
_cell.length_c   1.000
_cell.angle_alpha   90.00
_cell.angle_beta   90.00
_cell.angle_gamma   90.00
#
_symmetry.space_group_name_H-M   'P 1'
#
loop_
_entity.id
_entity.type
_entity.pdbx_description
1 polymer ?
#
loop_
_entity_poly.entity_id
_entity_poly.type
_entity_poly.pdbx_seq_one_letter_code
_entity_poly.pdbx_strand_id
1 'polypeptide(L)'
;MSELLDLPLVQELANIRLNNLDALPDCSAVYLVADDANRVYYVGQSSHLQLSLKNCDRFEDFLAVASKLCWLVCDEAELVEIESDYINYYNPPLNNNIDIENIKKNTIASGMTPEQQLERYLEICTIIKELEKEKEELKQNIVAFVSDYKQQYDTNLQYKGVTFLVSERKSWEYSPTVKELEEKVKKLKKQEEKEGIATISKVSVYPIVRGELTL
;
A
#
# COMPACT_ATOMS: atom_id res chain seq x y z
N MET A 1 9.39 4.10 11.77
CA MET A 1 8.51 3.20 10.99
C MET A 1 7.76 2.41 12.03
N SER A 2 6.54 2.81 12.39
CA SER A 2 5.70 2.02 13.29
C SER A 2 5.17 0.85 12.47
N GLU A 3 5.73 -0.33 12.74
CA GLU A 3 5.15 -1.56 12.22
C GLU A 3 3.90 -1.84 13.05
N LEU A 4 2.78 -2.17 12.41
CA LEU A 4 1.50 -2.49 13.04
C LEU A 4 1.56 -3.87 13.76
N LEU A 5 2.71 -4.25 14.31
CA LEU A 5 3.11 -5.62 14.66
C LEU A 5 2.17 -6.30 15.66
N ASP A 6 1.46 -5.52 16.47
CA ASP A 6 0.60 -6.05 17.55
C ASP A 6 -0.89 -5.70 17.39
N LEU A 7 -1.30 -4.98 16.33
CA LEU A 7 -2.71 -4.63 16.11
C LEU A 7 -3.32 -5.48 14.98
N PRO A 8 -4.61 -5.87 15.11
CA PRO A 8 -5.30 -6.64 14.07
C PRO A 8 -5.47 -5.82 12.79
N LEU A 9 -5.45 -6.51 11.65
CA LEU A 9 -5.69 -5.87 10.35
C LEU A 9 -7.18 -5.56 10.16
N VAL A 10 -7.52 -4.60 9.30
CA VAL A 10 -8.93 -4.18 9.03
C VAL A 10 -9.87 -5.35 8.67
N GLN A 11 -9.34 -6.41 8.05
CA GLN A 11 -10.09 -7.61 7.68
C GLN A 11 -10.40 -8.57 8.85
N GLU A 12 -9.70 -8.39 9.97
CA GLU A 12 -9.86 -9.16 11.20
C GLU A 12 -10.76 -8.44 12.21
N LEU A 13 -11.06 -7.15 11.97
CA LEU A 13 -11.90 -6.33 12.84
C LEU A 13 -13.39 -6.66 12.72
N ALA A 14 -14.11 -6.43 13.81
CA ALA A 14 -15.58 -6.36 13.78
C ALA A 14 -16.00 -5.26 12.80
N ASN A 15 -17.04 -5.52 12.01
CA ASN A 15 -17.47 -4.60 10.97
C ASN A 15 -18.98 -4.59 10.75
N ILE A 16 -19.45 -3.48 10.18
CA ILE A 16 -20.85 -3.26 9.83
C ILE A 16 -20.96 -2.41 8.56
N ARG A 17 -22.02 -2.59 7.77
CA ARG A 17 -22.31 -1.71 6.64
C ARG A 17 -22.65 -0.30 7.13
N LEU A 18 -22.18 0.73 6.41
CA LEU A 18 -22.41 2.13 6.79
C LEU A 18 -23.90 2.51 6.83
N ASN A 19 -24.77 1.82 6.11
CA ASN A 19 -26.21 2.03 6.14
C ASN A 19 -26.92 1.41 7.36
N ASN A 20 -26.20 0.81 8.31
CA ASN A 20 -26.76 0.11 9.46
C ASN A 20 -26.08 0.50 10.78
N LEU A 21 -25.94 1.80 11.05
CA LEU A 21 -25.25 2.30 12.26
C LEU A 21 -25.97 1.96 13.57
N ASP A 22 -27.26 1.64 13.56
CA ASP A 22 -28.03 1.35 14.77
C ASP A 22 -27.57 0.10 15.50
N ALA A 23 -26.87 -0.81 14.82
CA ALA A 23 -26.29 -2.00 15.41
C ALA A 23 -24.83 -1.81 15.90
N LEU A 24 -24.29 -0.59 15.86
CA LEU A 24 -22.98 -0.30 16.46
C LEU A 24 -23.05 -0.36 18.00
N PRO A 25 -22.05 -0.96 18.66
CA PRO A 25 -21.92 -0.87 20.11
C PRO A 25 -21.56 0.56 20.52
N ASP A 26 -22.08 0.99 21.67
CA ASP A 26 -21.58 2.20 22.32
C ASP A 26 -20.42 1.82 23.25
N CYS A 27 -19.20 1.98 22.75
CA CYS A 27 -17.97 1.66 23.45
C CYS A 27 -16.82 2.57 23.02
N SER A 28 -15.73 2.54 23.80
CA SER A 28 -14.45 3.12 23.43
C SER A 28 -13.79 2.27 22.35
N ALA A 29 -13.49 2.88 21.20
CA ALA A 29 -12.92 2.19 20.05
C ALA A 29 -12.17 3.12 19.10
N VAL A 30 -11.18 2.55 18.41
CA VAL A 30 -10.67 3.10 17.14
C VAL A 30 -11.45 2.46 16.00
N TYR A 31 -11.97 3.29 15.09
CA TYR A 31 -12.77 2.86 13.95
C TYR A 31 -12.10 3.22 12.63
N LEU A 32 -12.30 2.34 11.64
CA LEU A 32 -11.77 2.44 10.31
C LEU A 32 -12.94 2.47 9.32
N VAL A 33 -12.98 3.48 8.47
CA VAL A 33 -13.95 3.60 7.37
C VAL A 33 -13.33 2.92 6.15
N ALA A 34 -13.96 1.85 5.66
CA ALA A 34 -13.37 0.99 4.65
C ALA A 34 -14.39 0.51 3.61
N ASP A 35 -13.90 -0.05 2.51
CA ASP A 35 -14.76 -0.73 1.54
C ASP A 35 -14.66 -2.26 1.59
N ASP A 36 -15.41 -2.93 0.70
CA ASP A 36 -15.45 -4.38 0.63
C ASP A 36 -14.12 -4.99 0.18
N ALA A 37 -13.24 -4.20 -0.44
CA ALA A 37 -11.87 -4.57 -0.78
C ALA A 37 -10.86 -4.28 0.35
N ASN A 38 -11.35 -3.93 1.55
CA ASN A 38 -10.54 -3.60 2.73
C ASN A 38 -9.62 -2.38 2.53
N ARG A 39 -9.95 -1.49 1.58
CA ARG A 39 -9.25 -0.20 1.44
C ARG A 39 -9.75 0.74 2.54
N VAL A 40 -8.83 1.30 3.32
CA VAL A 40 -9.14 2.20 4.44
C VAL A 40 -9.09 3.65 3.96
N TYR A 41 -10.21 4.36 4.11
CA TYR A 41 -10.36 5.75 3.68
C TYR A 41 -10.19 6.74 4.82
N TYR A 42 -10.56 6.34 6.03
CA TYR A 42 -10.43 7.15 7.25
C TYR A 42 -10.19 6.26 8.46
N VAL A 43 -9.47 6.78 9.45
CA VAL A 43 -9.31 6.22 10.79
C VAL A 43 -9.72 7.32 11.78
N GLY A 44 -10.53 6.98 12.77
CA GLY A 44 -10.89 7.88 13.86
C GLY A 44 -10.99 7.13 15.18
N GLN A 45 -11.02 7.86 16.28
CA GLN A 45 -11.24 7.31 17.62
C GLN A 45 -12.52 7.88 18.26
N SER A 46 -13.09 7.14 19.21
CA SER A 46 -14.19 7.64 20.04
C SER A 46 -14.30 6.87 21.34
N SER A 47 -14.58 7.54 22.46
CA SER A 47 -15.00 6.91 23.72
C SER A 47 -16.42 6.34 23.67
N HIS A 48 -17.24 6.85 22.73
CA HIS A 48 -18.64 6.46 22.51
C HIS A 48 -18.88 6.28 21.01
N LEU A 49 -18.48 5.13 20.48
CA LEU A 49 -18.43 4.88 19.03
C LEU A 49 -19.78 5.17 18.35
N GLN A 50 -20.87 4.61 18.87
CA GLN A 50 -22.20 4.76 18.28
C GLN A 50 -22.65 6.23 18.28
N LEU A 51 -22.50 6.93 19.41
CA LEU A 51 -22.93 8.32 19.54
C LEU A 51 -22.12 9.27 18.63
N SER A 52 -20.80 9.09 18.58
CA SER A 52 -19.93 9.95 17.77
C SER A 52 -20.18 9.79 16.28
N LEU A 53 -20.41 8.56 15.80
CA LEU A 53 -20.69 8.33 14.38
C LEU A 53 -22.08 8.82 13.96
N LYS A 54 -23.08 8.73 14.85
CA LYS A 54 -24.42 9.30 14.58
C LYS A 54 -24.41 10.82 14.45
N ASN A 55 -23.47 11.49 15.12
CA ASN A 55 -23.31 12.95 15.09
C ASN A 55 -22.11 13.40 14.24
N CYS A 56 -21.56 12.53 13.39
CA CYS A 56 -20.35 12.85 12.64
C CYS A 56 -20.67 13.73 11.42
N ASP A 57 -20.14 14.95 11.40
CA ASP A 57 -20.30 15.88 10.27
C ASP A 57 -19.75 15.33 8.94
N ARG A 58 -18.78 14.41 9.02
CA ARG A 58 -18.11 13.79 7.86
C ARG A 58 -18.78 12.50 7.40
N PHE A 59 -19.95 12.16 7.95
CA PHE A 59 -20.59 10.88 7.64
C PHE A 59 -20.96 10.76 6.15
N GLU A 60 -21.38 11.85 5.52
CA GLU A 60 -21.64 11.89 4.07
C GLU A 60 -20.36 11.63 3.25
N ASP A 61 -19.20 12.13 3.71
CA ASP A 61 -17.92 11.83 3.06
C ASP A 61 -17.61 10.33 3.10
N PHE A 62 -17.93 9.68 4.23
CA PHE A 62 -17.73 8.24 4.41
C PHE A 62 -18.61 7.45 3.44
N LEU A 63 -19.91 7.78 3.35
CA LEU A 63 -20.84 7.15 2.42
C LEU A 63 -20.43 7.29 0.94
N ALA A 64 -19.72 8.37 0.60
CA ALA A 64 -19.30 8.64 -0.76
C ALA A 64 -18.14 7.76 -1.25
N VAL A 65 -17.35 7.16 -0.35
CA VAL A 65 -16.11 6.43 -0.71
C VAL A 65 -16.01 5.02 -0.14
N ALA A 66 -16.81 4.70 0.88
CA ALA A 66 -16.70 3.47 1.64
C ALA A 66 -18.04 2.72 1.70
N SER A 67 -17.99 1.43 2.06
CA SER A 67 -19.17 0.58 2.17
C SER A 67 -19.41 0.04 3.58
N LYS A 68 -18.40 0.09 4.44
CA LYS A 68 -18.43 -0.46 5.79
C LYS A 68 -17.60 0.35 6.78
N LEU A 69 -17.91 0.16 8.06
CA LEU A 69 -17.14 0.61 9.20
C LEU A 69 -16.58 -0.63 9.89
N CYS A 70 -15.29 -0.61 10.23
CA CYS A 70 -14.60 -1.60 11.04
C CYS A 70 -14.18 -0.96 12.36
N TRP A 71 -14.07 -1.70 13.47
CA TRP A 71 -13.61 -1.12 14.73
C TRP A 71 -12.85 -2.10 15.62
N LEU A 72 -11.97 -1.54 16.44
CA LEU A 72 -11.22 -2.20 17.51
C LEU A 72 -11.64 -1.58 18.86
N VAL A 73 -12.26 -2.39 19.72
CA VAL A 73 -12.57 -1.98 21.09
C VAL A 73 -11.26 -1.91 21.88
N CYS A 74 -11.03 -0.79 22.54
CA CYS A 74 -9.81 -0.53 23.31
C CYS A 74 -10.08 0.49 24.43
N ASP A 75 -9.16 0.53 25.40
CA ASP A 75 -9.29 1.45 26.53
C ASP A 75 -9.08 2.90 26.07
N GLU A 76 -9.77 3.84 26.72
CA GLU A 76 -9.70 5.27 26.36
C GLU A 76 -8.27 5.83 26.39
N ALA A 77 -7.42 5.30 27.26
CA ALA A 77 -6.03 5.70 27.40
C ALA A 77 -5.17 5.34 26.17
N GLU A 78 -5.57 4.34 25.40
CA GLU A 78 -4.81 3.79 24.26
C GLU A 78 -5.30 4.34 22.91
N LEU A 79 -6.48 4.98 22.88
CA LEU A 79 -7.13 5.38 21.63
C LEU A 79 -6.22 6.21 20.71
N VAL A 80 -5.48 7.18 21.27
CA VAL A 80 -4.65 8.11 20.49
C VAL A 80 -3.45 7.39 19.87
N GLU A 81 -2.85 6.46 20.60
CA GLU A 81 -1.70 5.68 20.14
C GLU A 81 -2.13 4.71 19.03
N ILE A 82 -3.21 3.96 19.27
CA ILE A 82 -3.77 2.99 18.32
C ILE A 82 -4.26 3.70 17.04
N GLU A 83 -4.95 4.84 17.16
CA GLU A 83 -5.36 5.66 16.01
C GLU A 83 -4.15 6.07 15.19
N SER A 84 -3.10 6.58 15.85
CA SER A 84 -1.87 7.02 15.19
C SER A 84 -1.19 5.88 14.45
N ASP A 85 -1.14 4.68 15.04
CA ASP A 85 -0.56 3.50 14.39
C ASP A 85 -1.35 3.07 13.16
N TYR A 86 -2.68 3.04 13.23
CA TYR A 86 -3.51 2.74 12.06
C TYR A 86 -3.41 3.81 10.97
N ILE A 87 -3.34 5.10 11.33
CA ILE A 87 -3.12 6.19 10.37
C ILE A 87 -1.76 6.03 9.69
N ASN A 88 -0.70 5.75 10.45
CA ASN A 88 0.64 5.58 9.90
C ASN A 88 0.74 4.36 8.97
N TYR A 89 0.07 3.27 9.32
CA TYR A 89 0.10 2.04 8.54
C TYR A 89 -0.75 2.12 7.26
N TYR A 90 -2.00 2.58 7.36
CA TYR A 90 -2.93 2.62 6.23
C TYR A 90 -2.83 3.89 5.39
N ASN A 91 -2.26 4.96 5.93
CA ASN A 91 -2.17 6.28 5.33
C ASN A 91 -3.50 6.76 4.68
N PRO A 92 -4.61 6.82 5.44
CA PRO A 92 -5.94 7.00 4.85
C PRO A 92 -6.11 8.39 4.21
N PRO A 93 -6.71 8.49 3.00
CA PRO A 93 -6.82 9.74 2.27
C PRO A 93 -7.63 10.82 3.00
N LEU A 94 -8.69 10.45 3.72
CA LEU A 94 -9.54 11.42 4.42
C LEU A 94 -8.90 11.98 5.71
N ASN A 95 -7.94 11.29 6.32
CA ASN A 95 -7.09 11.84 7.39
C ASN A 95 -6.06 12.83 6.83
N ASN A 96 -5.64 12.63 5.58
CA ASN A 96 -4.71 13.48 4.86
C ASN A 96 -5.37 14.65 4.09
N ASN A 97 -6.68 14.88 4.31
CA ASN A 97 -7.47 15.92 3.65
C ASN A 97 -7.46 15.85 2.11
N ILE A 98 -7.34 14.63 1.54
CA ILE A 98 -7.54 14.42 0.10
C ILE A 98 -9.05 14.53 -0.17
N ASP A 99 -9.42 15.32 -1.18
CA ASP A 99 -10.82 15.50 -1.54
C ASP A 99 -11.45 14.24 -2.16
N ILE A 100 -12.76 14.09 -1.96
CA ILE A 100 -13.54 12.92 -2.40
C ILE A 100 -13.44 12.70 -3.90
N GLU A 101 -13.40 13.76 -4.70
CA GLU A 101 -13.33 13.65 -6.16
C GLU A 101 -12.01 13.04 -6.61
N ASN A 102 -10.89 13.43 -5.99
CA ASN A 102 -9.59 12.82 -6.22
C ASN A 102 -9.50 11.40 -5.66
N ILE A 103 -10.15 11.11 -4.52
CA ILE A 103 -10.27 9.73 -4.02
C ILE A 103 -11.00 8.87 -5.06
N LYS A 104 -12.16 9.30 -5.55
CA LYS A 104 -12.96 8.56 -6.54
C LYS A 104 -12.24 8.36 -7.87
N LYS A 105 -11.46 9.36 -8.33
CA LYS A 105 -10.62 9.22 -9.55
C LYS A 105 -9.53 8.16 -9.40
N ASN A 106 -8.98 8.03 -8.19
CA ASN A 106 -7.88 7.11 -7.89
C ASN A 106 -8.35 5.74 -7.39
N THR A 107 -9.64 5.58 -7.12
CA THR A 107 -10.24 4.34 -6.65
C THR A 107 -10.80 3.59 -7.85
N ILE A 108 -10.38 2.33 -8.06
CA ILE A 108 -11.02 1.44 -9.05
C ILE A 108 -12.52 1.45 -8.76
N ALA A 109 -13.31 1.95 -9.74
CA ALA A 109 -14.72 2.26 -9.55
C ALA A 109 -15.45 1.09 -8.89
N SER A 110 -16.09 1.36 -7.75
CA SER A 110 -16.79 0.38 -6.91
C SER A 110 -18.03 -0.27 -7.58
N GLY A 111 -18.23 -0.07 -8.89
CA GLY A 111 -19.29 -0.66 -9.71
C GLY A 111 -18.79 -1.54 -10.85
N MET A 112 -17.49 -1.81 -10.96
CA MET A 112 -16.97 -2.75 -11.97
C MET A 112 -17.30 -4.19 -11.56
N THR A 113 -17.80 -4.99 -12.51
CA THR A 113 -17.89 -6.45 -12.32
C THR A 113 -16.49 -7.06 -12.17
N PRO A 114 -16.34 -8.25 -11.56
CA PRO A 114 -15.04 -8.92 -11.48
C PRO A 114 -14.34 -9.05 -12.84
N GLU A 115 -15.09 -9.31 -13.91
CA GLU A 115 -14.57 -9.41 -15.28
C GLU A 115 -14.01 -8.07 -15.77
N GLN A 116 -14.75 -6.97 -15.55
CA GLN A 116 -14.28 -5.62 -15.89
C GLN A 116 -13.04 -5.23 -15.10
N GLN A 117 -12.94 -5.64 -13.83
CA GLN A 117 -11.75 -5.43 -13.02
C GLN A 117 -10.54 -6.21 -13.57
N LEU A 118 -10.74 -7.46 -14.00
CA LEU A 118 -9.70 -8.27 -14.63
C LEU A 118 -9.26 -7.66 -15.97
N GLU A 119 -10.19 -7.27 -16.84
CA GLU A 119 -9.89 -6.60 -18.11
C GLU A 119 -9.10 -5.31 -17.89
N ARG A 120 -9.56 -4.46 -16.96
CA ARG A 120 -8.85 -3.22 -16.63
C ARG A 120 -7.47 -3.49 -16.05
N TYR A 121 -7.33 -4.52 -15.21
CA TYR A 121 -6.03 -4.91 -14.65
C TYR A 121 -5.06 -5.33 -15.76
N LEU A 122 -5.49 -6.14 -16.73
CA LEU A 122 -4.67 -6.58 -17.86
C LEU A 122 -4.27 -5.42 -18.79
N GLU A 123 -5.19 -4.49 -19.03
CA GLU A 123 -4.91 -3.25 -19.79
C GLU A 123 -3.81 -2.43 -19.10
N ILE A 124 -3.93 -2.21 -17.79
CA ILE A 124 -2.93 -1.49 -17.00
C ILE A 124 -1.58 -2.21 -17.05
N CYS A 125 -1.53 -3.55 -16.92
CA CYS A 125 -0.29 -4.30 -17.07
C CYS A 125 0.38 -4.07 -18.42
N THR A 126 -0.42 -3.93 -19.49
CA THR A 126 0.09 -3.68 -20.84
C THR A 126 0.68 -2.27 -20.93
N ILE A 127 -0.06 -1.26 -20.44
CA ILE A 127 0.41 0.13 -20.40
C ILE A 127 1.69 0.26 -19.56
N ILE A 128 1.76 -0.38 -18.39
CA ILE A 128 2.96 -0.39 -17.55
C ILE A 128 4.15 -0.96 -18.33
N LYS A 129 3.97 -2.09 -19.00
CA LYS A 129 5.04 -2.72 -19.80
C LYS A 129 5.54 -1.80 -20.91
N GLU A 130 4.65 -1.10 -21.60
CA GLU A 130 5.00 -0.13 -22.64
C GLU A 130 5.75 1.08 -22.07
N LEU A 131 5.27 1.66 -20.97
CA LEU A 131 5.92 2.78 -20.29
C LEU A 131 7.28 2.39 -19.69
N GLU A 132 7.42 1.19 -19.14
CA GLU A 132 8.71 0.68 -18.65
C GLU A 132 9.72 0.52 -19.77
N LYS A 133 9.27 0.07 -20.95
CA LYS A 133 10.11 -0.01 -22.14
C LYS A 133 10.56 1.38 -22.60
N GLU A 134 9.63 2.32 -22.76
CA GLU A 134 9.95 3.71 -23.14
C GLU A 134 10.92 4.35 -22.13
N LYS A 135 10.68 4.15 -20.83
CA LYS A 135 11.57 4.62 -19.77
C LYS A 135 12.99 4.05 -19.88
N GLU A 136 13.14 2.76 -20.18
CA GLU A 136 14.46 2.13 -20.34
C GLU A 136 15.17 2.63 -21.61
N GLU A 137 14.43 2.92 -22.69
CA GLU A 137 14.98 3.56 -23.90
C GLU A 137 15.48 4.98 -23.61
N LEU A 138 14.73 5.78 -22.85
CA LEU A 138 15.15 7.13 -22.45
C LEU A 138 16.37 7.14 -21.52
N LYS A 139 16.54 6.10 -20.71
CA LYS A 139 17.57 6.04 -19.66
C LYS A 139 18.98 6.28 -20.20
N GLN A 140 19.34 5.72 -21.35
CA GLN A 140 20.68 5.91 -21.95
C GLN A 140 20.91 7.39 -22.31
N ASN A 141 19.90 8.05 -22.88
CA ASN A 141 19.97 9.48 -23.21
C ASN A 141 20.10 10.34 -21.96
N ILE A 142 19.36 10.01 -20.89
CA ILE A 142 19.43 10.73 -19.61
C ILE A 142 20.79 10.52 -18.93
N VAL A 143 21.34 9.31 -18.94
CA VAL A 143 22.67 9.04 -18.37
C VAL A 143 23.75 9.85 -19.09
N ALA A 144 23.72 9.89 -20.42
CA ALA A 144 24.65 10.71 -21.20
C ALA A 144 24.51 12.20 -20.84
N PHE A 145 23.28 12.73 -20.90
CA PHE A 145 23.00 14.13 -20.61
C PHE A 145 23.43 14.55 -19.19
N VAL A 146 23.14 13.76 -18.17
CA VAL A 146 23.52 14.06 -16.78
C VAL A 146 25.03 14.00 -16.59
N SER A 147 25.72 13.06 -17.26
CA SER A 147 27.18 12.95 -17.22
C SER A 147 27.85 14.16 -17.86
N ASP A 148 27.40 14.56 -19.06
CA ASP A 148 27.91 15.73 -19.78
C ASP A 148 27.67 17.02 -19.00
N TYR A 149 26.48 17.18 -18.43
CA TYR A 149 26.13 18.32 -17.58
C TYR A 149 27.08 18.43 -16.38
N LYS A 150 27.34 17.33 -15.69
CA LYS A 150 28.26 17.31 -14.55
C LYS A 150 29.69 17.63 -14.96
N GLN A 151 30.14 17.13 -16.10
CA GLN A 151 31.47 17.44 -16.62
C GLN A 151 31.63 18.92 -17.00
N GLN A 152 30.57 19.53 -17.54
CA GLN A 152 30.59 20.93 -17.99
C GLN A 152 30.48 21.94 -16.84
N TYR A 153 29.64 21.66 -15.84
CA TYR A 153 29.28 22.64 -14.80
C TYR A 153 29.79 22.28 -13.40
N ASP A 154 30.45 21.13 -13.23
CA ASP A 154 30.95 20.60 -11.95
C ASP A 154 29.88 20.57 -10.83
N THR A 155 28.63 20.36 -11.22
CA THR A 155 27.49 20.28 -10.30
C THR A 155 26.47 19.25 -10.78
N ASN A 156 25.63 18.77 -9.87
CA ASN A 156 24.60 17.80 -10.22
C ASN A 156 23.40 18.50 -10.86
N LEU A 157 22.80 17.85 -11.85
CA LEU A 157 21.62 18.38 -12.53
C LEU A 157 20.43 18.44 -11.57
N GLN A 158 19.84 19.63 -11.43
CA GLN A 158 18.58 19.85 -10.73
C GLN A 158 17.47 20.12 -11.74
N TYR A 159 16.36 19.39 -11.66
CA TYR A 159 15.20 19.62 -12.49
C TYR A 159 13.92 19.43 -11.69
N LYS A 160 13.08 20.47 -11.64
CA LYS A 160 11.80 20.49 -10.89
C LYS A 160 11.93 20.00 -9.43
N GLY A 161 13.00 20.39 -8.74
CA GLY A 161 13.24 20.01 -7.34
C GLY A 161 13.80 18.60 -7.13
N VAL A 162 14.12 17.87 -8.21
CA VAL A 162 14.75 16.56 -8.16
C VAL A 162 16.19 16.65 -8.65
N THR A 163 17.10 15.99 -7.93
CA THR A 163 18.51 15.87 -8.30
C THR A 163 18.75 14.60 -9.12
N PHE A 164 19.34 14.76 -10.30
CA PHE A 164 19.75 13.65 -11.15
C PHE A 164 21.23 13.34 -10.93
N LEU A 165 21.52 12.05 -10.73
CA LEU A 165 22.85 11.51 -10.48
C LEU A 165 23.04 10.26 -11.36
N VAL A 166 24.21 10.13 -11.96
CA VAL A 166 24.62 8.87 -12.59
C VAL A 166 25.38 8.06 -11.55
N SER A 167 24.95 6.82 -11.34
CA SER A 167 25.61 5.86 -10.47
C SER A 167 25.97 4.62 -11.27
N GLU A 168 27.20 4.14 -11.08
CA GLU A 168 27.65 2.88 -11.64
C GLU A 168 27.54 1.77 -10.60
N ARG A 169 26.97 0.62 -10.99
CA ARG A 169 26.96 -0.58 -10.16
C ARG A 169 27.92 -1.61 -10.76
N LYS A 170 28.97 -1.93 -10.02
CA LYS A 170 29.90 -3.01 -10.39
C LYS A 170 29.26 -4.35 -10.04
N SER A 171 29.23 -5.26 -11.01
CA SER A 171 28.88 -6.67 -10.79
C SER A 171 30.18 -7.47 -10.70
N TRP A 172 30.26 -8.37 -9.73
CA TRP A 172 31.44 -9.19 -9.46
C TRP A 172 31.12 -10.65 -9.75
N GLU A 173 32.05 -11.33 -10.40
CA GLU A 173 31.99 -12.77 -10.61
C GLU A 173 32.76 -13.44 -9.47
N TYR A 174 32.10 -14.31 -8.71
CA TYR A 174 32.69 -14.97 -7.56
C TYR A 174 33.26 -16.34 -7.90
N SER A 175 34.29 -16.74 -7.13
CA SER A 175 34.91 -18.06 -7.25
C SER A 175 33.90 -19.21 -7.05
N PRO A 176 34.16 -20.41 -7.60
CA PRO A 176 33.31 -21.59 -7.41
C PRO A 176 33.03 -21.88 -5.93
N THR A 177 34.02 -21.72 -5.05
CA THR A 177 33.88 -21.94 -3.61
C THR A 177 32.82 -21.04 -2.96
N VAL A 178 32.77 -19.76 -3.35
CA VAL A 178 31.76 -18.82 -2.82
C VAL A 178 30.38 -19.21 -3.33
N LYS A 179 30.25 -19.55 -4.61
CA LYS A 179 28.98 -20.00 -5.20
C LYS A 179 28.45 -21.26 -4.52
N GLU A 180 29.33 -22.21 -4.17
CA GLU A 180 28.94 -23.41 -3.41
C GLU A 180 28.43 -23.07 -2.01
N LEU A 181 29.07 -22.12 -1.32
CA LEU A 181 28.61 -21.65 -0.01
C LEU A 181 27.26 -20.93 -0.11
N GLU A 182 27.05 -20.09 -1.13
CA GLU A 182 25.76 -19.45 -1.38
C GLU A 182 24.65 -20.47 -1.62
N GLU A 183 24.91 -21.52 -2.41
CA GLU A 183 23.97 -22.61 -2.63
C GLU A 183 23.69 -23.41 -1.34
N LYS A 184 24.70 -23.65 -0.49
CA LYS A 184 24.49 -24.27 0.83
C LYS A 184 23.61 -23.39 1.72
N VAL A 185 23.87 -22.08 1.80
CA VAL A 185 23.07 -21.13 2.58
C VAL A 185 21.64 -21.09 2.07
N LYS A 186 21.44 -21.07 0.75
CA LYS A 186 20.11 -21.10 0.12
C LYS A 186 19.33 -22.35 0.49
N LYS A 187 19.98 -23.52 0.50
CA LYS A 187 19.37 -24.79 0.93
C LYS A 187 19.01 -24.78 2.42
N LEU A 188 19.91 -24.29 3.29
CA LEU A 188 19.65 -24.17 4.73
C LEU A 188 18.47 -23.25 5.02
N LYS A 189 18.37 -22.09 4.35
CA LYS A 189 17.21 -21.19 4.47
C LYS A 189 15.90 -21.90 4.13
N LYS A 190 15.87 -22.67 3.04
CA LYS A 190 14.70 -23.47 2.66
C LYS A 190 14.36 -24.58 3.64
N GLN A 191 15.37 -25.15 4.30
CA GLN A 191 15.16 -26.13 5.35
C GLN A 191 14.52 -25.48 6.60
N GLU A 192 15.04 -24.33 7.06
CA GLU A 192 14.47 -23.60 8.20
C GLU A 192 13.02 -23.15 7.94
N GLU A 193 12.71 -22.69 6.72
CA GLU A 193 11.34 -22.39 6.28
C GLU A 193 10.42 -23.62 6.41
N LYS A 194 10.90 -24.81 6.02
CA LYS A 194 10.12 -26.05 6.04
C LYS A 194 9.96 -26.63 7.44
N GLU A 195 11.00 -26.49 8.28
CA GLU A 195 11.03 -27.02 9.65
C GLU A 195 10.36 -26.09 10.67
N GLY A 196 9.87 -24.91 10.23
CA GLY A 196 9.21 -23.93 11.09
C GLY A 196 10.16 -23.18 12.02
N ILE A 197 11.47 -23.21 11.73
CA ILE A 197 12.49 -22.44 12.45
C ILE A 197 12.46 -20.98 11.99
N ALA A 198 12.22 -20.75 10.69
CA ALA A 198 12.08 -19.41 10.15
C ALA A 198 10.72 -18.79 10.51
N THR A 199 10.74 -17.54 10.94
CA THR A 199 9.53 -16.75 11.25
C THR A 199 9.12 -15.92 10.04
N ILE A 200 7.82 -15.93 9.71
CA ILE A 200 7.28 -15.06 8.65
C ILE A 200 7.32 -13.62 9.15
N SER A 201 8.14 -12.78 8.52
CA SER A 201 8.21 -11.34 8.84
C SER A 201 7.24 -10.50 8.03
N LYS A 202 6.82 -10.96 6.84
CA LYS A 202 5.87 -10.25 5.98
C LYS A 202 5.17 -11.22 5.02
N VAL A 203 3.88 -11.01 4.79
CA VAL A 203 3.11 -11.66 3.73
C VAL A 203 2.67 -10.60 2.72
N SER A 204 3.01 -10.82 1.44
CA SER A 204 2.51 -10.01 0.33
C SER A 204 1.68 -10.89 -0.60
N VAL A 205 0.45 -10.47 -0.89
CA VAL A 205 -0.45 -11.16 -1.84
C VAL A 205 -0.60 -10.29 -3.08
N TYR A 206 -0.41 -10.87 -4.26
CA TYR A 206 -0.54 -10.18 -5.53
C TYR A 206 -1.04 -11.15 -6.62
N PRO A 207 -1.80 -10.67 -7.62
CA PRO A 207 -2.22 -11.50 -8.73
C PRO A 207 -1.03 -11.92 -9.60
N ILE A 208 -1.03 -13.19 -10.05
CA ILE A 208 -0.05 -13.71 -11.00
C ILE A 208 -0.77 -13.96 -12.32
N VAL A 209 -0.42 -13.19 -13.34
CA VAL A 209 -0.93 -13.39 -14.71
C VAL A 209 0.03 -14.33 -15.46
N ARG A 210 -0.50 -15.41 -16.05
CA ARG A 210 0.26 -16.35 -16.89
C ARG A 210 -0.42 -16.48 -18.25
N GLY A 211 0.38 -16.51 -19.31
CA GLY A 211 -0.09 -16.56 -20.71
C GLY A 211 0.12 -15.24 -21.44
N GLU A 212 -0.15 -15.25 -22.75
CA GLU A 212 -0.16 -14.05 -23.59
C GLU A 212 -1.62 -13.61 -23.78
N LEU A 213 -1.88 -12.29 -23.73
CA LEU A 213 -3.17 -11.77 -24.16
C LEU A 213 -3.28 -11.99 -25.67
N THR A 214 -4.13 -12.92 -26.09
CA THR A 214 -4.66 -12.94 -27.45
C THR A 214 -5.78 -11.92 -27.53
N LEU A 215 -5.50 -10.78 -28.17
CA LEU A 215 -6.50 -9.78 -28.57
C LEU A 215 -7.27 -10.25 -29.80
#